data_AF-A0A0X3PFS8-F1
#
_entry.id   AF-A0A0X3PFS8-F1
#
_cell.length_a   1.000
_cell.length_b   1.000
_cell.length_c   1.000
_cell.angle_alpha   90.00
_cell.angle_beta   90.00
_cell.angle_gamma   90.00
#
_symmetry.space_group_name_H-M   'P 1'
#
loop_
_entity.id
_entity.type
_entity.pdbx_description
1 polymer ?
#
loop_
_entity_poly.entity_id
_entity_poly.type
_entity_poly.pdbx_seq_one_letter_code
_entity_poly.pdbx_strand_id
1 'polypeptide(L)'
;MINAVSIDCENRIKAINDIENAEIKSLEVEREKDRQKIEKMRQECKELSMLVDGLKSELARETEKQMIESDARKLSILAVNDLNARLLDMEQLVKNQNRELEDDPVKLRIALGQCKKTLAAVTAKLTEYECHFEETVPLARFEEVLRQLEDSTRLNEKLQDEITGYANRYDLLQDHCAALNTYRDLYMVQCGYTLRVIGSKGDPNQKLEYIGILLSRWRKLINDKPVEELTDMATEELARYESGALPPLVRPNKPKKSAHD
;
A
#
# COMPACT_ATOMS: atom_id res chain seq x y z
N MET A 1 -64.52 49.31 -20.50
CA MET A 1 -64.80 47.95 -19.98
C MET A 1 -63.67 46.97 -20.32
N ILE A 2 -63.15 46.96 -21.56
CA ILE A 2 -62.04 46.09 -22.01
C ILE A 2 -60.75 46.25 -21.18
N ASN A 3 -60.33 47.49 -20.87
CA ASN A 3 -59.10 47.73 -20.09
C ASN A 3 -59.17 47.22 -18.65
N ALA A 4 -60.35 47.26 -18.01
CA ALA A 4 -60.50 46.76 -16.64
C ALA A 4 -60.40 45.23 -16.56
N VAL A 5 -60.93 44.55 -17.59
CA VAL A 5 -60.83 43.08 -17.72
C VAL A 5 -59.39 42.64 -18.02
N SER A 6 -58.65 43.40 -18.83
CA SER A 6 -57.24 43.11 -19.11
C SER A 6 -56.36 43.21 -17.86
N ILE A 7 -56.56 44.25 -17.05
CA ILE A 7 -55.84 44.47 -15.79
C ILE A 7 -56.18 43.38 -14.76
N ASP A 8 -57.44 42.95 -14.69
CA ASP A 8 -57.87 41.83 -13.83
C ASP A 8 -57.20 40.51 -14.23
N CYS A 9 -57.12 40.22 -15.54
CA CYS A 9 -56.41 39.05 -16.06
C CYS A 9 -54.90 39.10 -15.72
N GLU A 10 -54.23 40.23 -15.91
CA GLU A 10 -52.81 40.40 -15.55
C GLU A 10 -52.57 40.21 -14.05
N ASN A 11 -53.45 40.73 -13.19
CA ASN A 11 -53.36 40.55 -11.75
C ASN A 11 -53.55 39.08 -11.34
N ARG A 12 -54.46 38.35 -12.00
CA ARG A 12 -54.65 36.90 -11.76
C ARG A 12 -53.44 36.09 -12.20
N ILE A 13 -52.84 36.40 -13.35
CA ILE A 13 -51.60 35.76 -13.82
C ILE A 13 -50.47 36.01 -12.83
N LYS A 14 -50.32 37.25 -12.35
CA LYS A 14 -49.30 37.61 -11.37
C LYS A 14 -49.50 36.86 -10.04
N ALA A 15 -50.73 36.78 -9.55
CA ALA A 15 -51.04 36.03 -8.33
C ALA A 15 -50.72 34.54 -8.46
N ILE A 16 -50.99 33.93 -9.62
CA ILE A 16 -50.61 32.54 -9.89
C ILE A 16 -49.08 32.39 -9.92
N ASN A 17 -48.37 33.26 -10.64
CA ASN A 17 -46.90 33.24 -10.69
C ASN A 17 -46.27 33.43 -9.31
N ASP A 18 -46.85 34.27 -8.44
CA ASP A 18 -46.35 34.50 -7.10
C ASP A 18 -46.51 33.23 -6.21
N ILE A 19 -47.62 32.50 -6.37
CA ILE A 19 -47.86 31.21 -5.71
C ILE A 19 -46.88 30.15 -6.23
N GLU A 20 -46.74 30.01 -7.54
CA GLU A 20 -45.82 29.05 -8.17
C GLU A 20 -44.37 29.33 -7.76
N ASN A 21 -43.94 30.60 -7.73
CA ASN A 21 -42.60 30.98 -7.28
C ASN A 21 -42.38 30.69 -5.79
N ALA A 22 -43.40 30.84 -4.94
CA ALA A 22 -43.31 30.48 -3.53
C ALA A 22 -43.19 28.96 -3.34
N GLU A 23 -43.94 28.18 -4.13
CA GLU A 23 -43.88 26.71 -4.13
C GLU A 23 -42.52 26.21 -4.63
N ILE A 24 -42.00 26.75 -5.73
CA ILE A 24 -40.66 26.43 -6.25
C ILE A 24 -39.60 26.67 -5.18
N LYS A 25 -39.63 27.82 -4.48
CA LYS A 25 -38.69 28.12 -3.41
C LYS A 25 -38.80 27.14 -2.24
N SER A 26 -40.02 26.75 -1.87
CA SER A 26 -40.24 25.74 -0.82
C SER A 26 -39.64 24.40 -1.22
N LEU A 27 -39.88 23.97 -2.46
CA LEU A 27 -39.33 22.72 -3.01
C LEU A 27 -37.81 22.75 -3.14
N GLU A 28 -37.21 23.89 -3.48
CA GLU A 28 -35.75 24.04 -3.50
C GLU A 28 -35.12 23.87 -2.12
N VAL A 29 -35.77 24.40 -1.07
CA VAL A 29 -35.34 24.23 0.32
C VAL A 29 -35.46 22.77 0.78
N GLU A 30 -36.58 22.12 0.48
CA GLU A 30 -36.76 20.69 0.81
C GLU A 30 -35.74 19.82 0.07
N ARG A 31 -35.52 20.07 -1.22
CA ARG A 31 -34.53 19.35 -2.03
C ARG A 31 -33.13 19.48 -1.44
N GLU A 32 -32.74 20.68 -0.99
CA GLU A 32 -31.41 20.88 -0.38
C GLU A 32 -31.29 20.14 0.96
N LYS A 33 -32.35 20.16 1.77
CA LYS A 33 -32.40 19.43 3.05
C LYS A 33 -32.28 17.92 2.85
N ASP A 34 -33.00 17.36 1.87
CA ASP A 34 -32.92 15.95 1.54
C ASP A 34 -31.55 15.58 0.97
N ARG A 35 -30.94 16.46 0.15
CA ARG A 35 -29.58 16.27 -0.35
C ARG A 35 -28.56 16.18 0.79
N GLN A 36 -28.64 17.07 1.77
CA GLN A 36 -27.77 17.05 2.95
C GLN A 36 -27.97 15.78 3.78
N LYS A 37 -29.22 15.33 3.94
CA LYS A 37 -29.52 14.08 4.65
C LYS A 37 -28.94 12.86 3.93
N ILE A 38 -29.06 12.79 2.60
CA ILE A 38 -28.48 11.71 1.79
C ILE A 38 -26.96 11.71 1.93
N GLU A 39 -26.31 12.88 1.88
CA GLU A 39 -24.85 12.94 2.02
C GLU A 39 -24.39 12.50 3.40
N LYS A 40 -25.10 12.92 4.46
CA LYS A 40 -24.83 12.45 5.82
C LYS A 40 -24.97 10.93 5.94
N MET A 41 -26.05 10.35 5.43
CA MET A 41 -26.26 8.90 5.46
C MET A 41 -25.18 8.15 4.65
N ARG A 42 -24.74 8.69 3.51
CA ARG A 42 -23.63 8.10 2.73
C ARG A 42 -22.32 8.11 3.50
N GLN A 43 -22.04 9.19 4.23
CA GLN A 43 -20.85 9.30 5.07
C GLN A 43 -20.92 8.30 6.24
N GLU A 44 -22.05 8.23 6.94
CA GLU A 44 -22.27 7.25 8.02
C GLU A 44 -22.12 5.81 7.51
N CYS A 45 -22.62 5.48 6.31
CA CYS A 45 -22.43 4.17 5.69
C CYS A 45 -20.95 3.85 5.41
N LYS A 46 -20.16 4.82 4.94
CA LYS A 46 -18.72 4.63 4.71
C LYS A 46 -17.98 4.37 6.03
N GLU A 47 -18.27 5.17 7.06
CA GLU A 47 -17.66 5.03 8.39
C GLU A 47 -17.99 3.67 9.02
N LEU A 48 -19.26 3.26 8.95
CA LEU A 48 -19.68 1.94 9.42
C LEU A 48 -19.02 0.81 8.64
N SER A 49 -18.88 0.93 7.32
CA SER A 49 -18.17 -0.06 6.51
C SER A 49 -16.73 -0.21 6.94
N MET A 50 -16.01 0.91 7.12
CA MET A 50 -14.62 0.90 7.60
C MET A 50 -14.50 0.26 8.98
N LEU A 51 -15.42 0.57 9.89
CA LEU A 51 -15.44 -0.02 11.23
C LEU A 51 -15.68 -1.54 11.18
N VAL A 52 -16.63 -1.99 10.37
CA VAL A 52 -16.93 -3.42 10.18
C VAL A 52 -15.73 -4.16 9.62
N ASP A 53 -15.04 -3.58 8.64
CA ASP A 53 -13.85 -4.20 8.05
C ASP A 53 -12.68 -4.24 9.05
N GLY A 54 -12.50 -3.20 9.87
CA GLY A 54 -11.56 -3.19 10.98
C GLY A 54 -11.84 -4.30 12.01
N LEU A 55 -13.10 -4.42 12.45
CA LEU A 55 -13.52 -5.45 13.40
C LEU A 55 -13.36 -6.88 12.84
N LYS A 56 -13.62 -7.08 11.54
CA LYS A 56 -13.35 -8.38 10.89
C LYS A 56 -11.86 -8.72 10.90
N SER A 57 -11.00 -7.74 10.64
CA SER A 57 -9.54 -7.93 10.67
C SER A 57 -9.04 -8.26 12.08
N GLU A 58 -9.53 -7.54 13.10
CA GLU A 58 -9.20 -7.82 14.50
C GLU A 58 -9.67 -9.20 14.94
N LEU A 59 -10.89 -9.61 14.56
CA LEU A 59 -11.42 -10.92 14.86
C LEU A 59 -10.57 -12.02 14.20
N ALA A 60 -10.20 -11.87 12.93
CA ALA A 60 -9.33 -12.82 12.23
C ALA A 60 -7.97 -12.96 12.93
N ARG A 61 -7.38 -11.85 13.37
CA ARG A 61 -6.12 -11.84 14.11
C ARG A 61 -6.25 -12.56 15.45
N GLU A 62 -7.33 -12.33 16.19
CA GLU A 62 -7.53 -12.99 17.49
C GLU A 62 -7.81 -14.49 17.32
N THR A 63 -8.55 -14.89 16.28
CA THR A 63 -8.76 -16.32 15.99
C THR A 63 -7.46 -17.03 15.66
N GLU A 64 -6.58 -16.40 14.89
CA GLU A 64 -5.26 -16.97 14.56
C GLU A 64 -4.41 -17.14 15.81
N LYS A 65 -4.36 -16.12 16.67
CA LYS A 65 -3.65 -16.16 17.94
C LYS A 65 -4.15 -17.31 18.83
N GLN A 66 -5.46 -17.50 18.92
CA GLN A 66 -6.06 -18.60 19.69
C GLN A 66 -5.72 -19.98 19.11
N MET A 67 -5.64 -20.12 17.78
CA MET A 67 -5.21 -21.37 17.16
C MET A 67 -3.76 -21.69 17.49
N ILE A 68 -2.86 -20.71 17.36
CA ILE A 68 -1.44 -20.84 17.71
C ILE A 68 -1.28 -21.24 19.18
N GLU A 69 -2.01 -20.58 20.08
CA GLU A 69 -1.97 -20.90 21.52
C GLU A 69 -2.48 -22.33 21.80
N SER A 70 -3.58 -22.74 21.16
CA SER A 70 -4.11 -24.10 21.25
C SER A 70 -3.08 -25.14 20.82
N ASP A 71 -2.40 -24.92 19.69
CA ASP A 71 -1.41 -25.86 19.18
C ASP A 71 -0.14 -25.91 20.04
N ALA A 72 0.32 -24.76 20.54
CA ALA A 72 1.38 -24.70 21.53
C ALA A 72 1.03 -25.48 22.81
N ARG A 73 -0.22 -25.40 23.27
CA ARG A 73 -0.71 -26.17 24.43
C ARG A 73 -0.73 -27.68 24.16
N LYS A 74 -1.18 -28.11 22.97
CA LYS A 74 -1.16 -29.53 22.57
C LYS A 74 0.27 -30.07 22.55
N LEU A 75 1.21 -29.33 21.95
CA LEU A 75 2.62 -29.70 21.93
C LEU A 75 3.22 -29.80 23.34
N SER A 76 2.88 -28.85 24.22
CA SER A 76 3.33 -28.87 25.61
C SER A 76 2.78 -30.09 26.37
N ILE A 77 1.51 -30.45 26.16
CA ILE A 77 0.92 -31.66 26.75
C ILE A 77 1.61 -32.93 26.23
N LEU A 78 1.89 -33.00 24.93
CA LEU A 78 2.62 -34.13 24.36
C LEU A 78 4.02 -34.27 24.97
N ALA A 79 4.74 -33.16 25.13
CA ALA A 79 6.05 -33.17 25.77
C ALA A 79 5.99 -33.63 27.24
N VAL A 80 5.02 -33.14 28.01
CA VAL A 80 4.80 -33.58 29.40
C VAL A 80 4.46 -35.06 29.47
N ASN A 81 3.62 -35.57 28.56
CA ASN A 81 3.27 -36.99 28.51
C ASN A 81 4.48 -37.86 28.17
N ASP A 82 5.32 -37.43 27.22
CA ASP A 82 6.56 -38.14 26.88
C ASP A 82 7.55 -38.15 28.05
N LEU A 83 7.72 -37.02 28.75
CA LEU A 83 8.53 -36.94 29.96
C LEU A 83 8.01 -37.85 31.08
N ASN A 84 6.69 -37.88 31.30
CA ASN A 84 6.07 -38.76 32.28
C ASN A 84 6.24 -40.24 31.91
N ALA A 85 6.13 -40.60 30.63
CA ALA A 85 6.37 -41.96 30.16
C ALA A 85 7.82 -42.39 30.40
N ARG A 86 8.79 -41.53 30.04
CA ARG A 86 10.22 -41.78 30.30
C ARG A 86 10.53 -41.90 31.79
N LEU A 87 9.92 -41.06 32.62
CA LEU A 87 10.08 -41.12 34.07
C LEU A 87 9.53 -42.42 34.64
N LEU A 88 8.36 -42.87 34.17
CA LEU A 88 7.79 -44.16 34.57
C LEU A 88 8.70 -45.34 34.17
N ASP A 89 9.26 -45.32 32.96
CA ASP A 89 10.21 -46.33 32.50
C ASP A 89 11.49 -46.33 33.37
N MET A 90 12.01 -45.15 33.71
CA MET A 90 13.16 -45.02 34.62
C MET A 90 12.85 -45.53 36.03
N GLU A 91 11.69 -45.19 36.60
CA GLU A 91 11.26 -45.69 37.91
C GLU A 91 11.12 -47.21 37.91
N GLN A 92 10.60 -47.80 36.84
CA GLN A 92 10.53 -49.25 36.67
C GLN A 92 11.92 -49.87 36.59
N LEU A 93 12.85 -49.28 35.82
CA LEU A 93 14.24 -49.74 35.75
C LEU A 93 14.92 -49.69 37.12
N VAL A 94 14.75 -48.61 37.88
CA VAL A 94 15.33 -48.49 39.23
C VAL A 94 14.71 -49.49 40.20
N LYS A 95 13.39 -49.70 40.16
CA LYS A 95 12.72 -50.73 40.98
C LYS A 95 13.17 -52.15 40.62
N ASN A 96 13.36 -52.42 39.34
CA ASN A 96 13.85 -53.72 38.85
C ASN A 96 15.32 -53.92 39.24
N GLN A 97 16.17 -52.91 39.09
CA GLN A 97 17.57 -52.95 39.53
C GLN A 97 17.68 -53.14 41.05
N ASN A 98 16.85 -52.47 41.85
CA ASN A 98 16.85 -52.68 43.30
C ASN A 98 16.36 -54.09 43.69
N ARG A 99 15.41 -54.68 42.95
CA ARG A 99 15.03 -56.10 43.09
C ARG A 99 16.13 -57.06 42.65
N GLU A 100 16.87 -56.72 41.59
CA GLU A 100 18.01 -57.52 41.10
C GLU A 100 19.23 -57.40 42.01
N LEU A 101 19.42 -56.28 42.70
CA LEU A 101 20.47 -56.08 43.71
C LEU A 101 20.19 -56.84 45.01
N GLU A 102 18.95 -57.23 45.28
CA GLU A 102 18.59 -58.16 46.36
C GLU A 102 18.79 -59.64 45.99
N ASP A 103 19.16 -59.97 44.74
CA ASP A 103 19.13 -61.34 44.23
C ASP A 103 20.49 -61.89 43.75
N ASP A 104 20.61 -63.21 43.92
CA ASP A 104 21.71 -64.13 43.63
C ASP A 104 22.73 -63.70 42.53
N PRO A 105 24.06 -63.71 42.79
CA PRO A 105 25.12 -63.43 41.81
C PRO A 105 25.02 -64.19 40.48
N VAL A 106 24.28 -65.31 40.44
CA VAL A 106 23.96 -66.01 39.18
C VAL A 106 23.10 -65.16 38.23
N LYS A 107 22.14 -64.38 38.73
CA LYS A 107 21.27 -63.53 37.90
C LYS A 107 22.04 -62.37 37.27
N LEU A 108 22.91 -61.72 38.03
CA LEU A 108 23.80 -60.66 37.53
C LEU A 108 24.69 -61.15 36.38
N ARG A 109 25.18 -62.40 36.47
CA ARG A 109 25.99 -63.01 35.40
C ARG A 109 25.18 -63.26 34.12
N ILE A 110 23.90 -63.63 34.25
CA ILE A 110 23.00 -63.83 33.10
C ILE A 110 22.69 -62.48 32.43
N ALA A 111 22.34 -61.45 33.23
CA ALA A 111 22.08 -60.11 32.74
C ALA A 111 23.29 -59.52 31.99
N LEU A 112 24.50 -59.66 32.56
CA LEU A 112 25.75 -59.25 31.88
C LEU A 112 25.95 -59.97 30.55
N GLY A 113 25.61 -61.26 30.48
CA GLY A 113 25.64 -62.04 29.26
C GLY A 113 24.66 -61.53 28.20
N GLN A 114 23.45 -61.12 28.60
CA GLN A 114 22.46 -60.50 27.72
C GLN A 114 22.91 -59.12 27.25
N CYS A 115 23.40 -58.25 28.13
CA CYS A 115 23.93 -56.94 27.75
C CYS A 115 25.06 -57.05 26.71
N LYS A 116 25.99 -58.00 26.89
CA LYS A 116 27.07 -58.25 25.91
C LYS A 116 26.52 -58.69 24.55
N LYS A 117 25.50 -59.55 24.52
CA LYS A 117 24.85 -59.98 23.29
C LYS A 117 24.12 -58.82 22.59
N THR A 118 23.37 -58.03 23.36
CA THR A 118 22.66 -56.85 22.82
C THR A 118 23.64 -55.82 22.27
N LEU A 119 24.73 -55.56 22.99
CA LEU A 119 25.79 -54.66 22.54
C LEU A 119 26.38 -55.15 21.21
N ALA A 120 26.75 -56.43 21.12
CA ALA A 120 27.26 -57.01 19.88
C ALA A 120 26.26 -56.89 18.71
N ALA A 121 24.96 -57.10 18.97
CA ALA A 121 23.92 -56.97 17.95
C ALA A 121 23.72 -55.52 17.48
N VAL A 122 23.78 -54.55 18.40
CA VAL A 122 23.66 -53.12 18.06
C VAL A 122 24.90 -52.65 17.31
N THR A 123 26.10 -53.05 17.74
CA THR A 123 27.35 -52.73 17.03
C THR A 123 27.32 -53.29 15.62
N ALA A 124 26.85 -54.52 15.42
CA ALA A 124 26.71 -55.10 14.08
C ALA A 124 25.75 -54.30 13.18
N LYS A 125 24.60 -53.88 13.71
CA LYS A 125 23.65 -53.02 12.96
C LYS A 125 24.22 -51.64 12.64
N LEU A 126 25.00 -51.05 13.56
CA LEU A 126 25.66 -49.77 13.32
C LEU A 126 26.64 -49.89 12.16
N THR A 127 27.48 -50.91 12.15
CA THR A 127 28.43 -51.18 11.05
C THR A 127 27.71 -51.42 9.72
N GLU A 128 26.58 -52.13 9.74
CA GLU A 128 25.73 -52.32 8.55
C GLU A 128 25.19 -50.99 8.02
N TYR A 129 24.70 -50.11 8.90
CA TYR A 129 24.23 -48.77 8.50
C TYR A 129 25.36 -47.88 8.00
N GLU A 130 26.54 -47.93 8.60
CA GLU A 130 27.72 -47.17 8.15
C GLU A 130 28.13 -47.62 6.72
N CYS A 131 28.21 -48.93 6.47
CA CYS A 131 28.48 -49.46 5.13
C CYS A 131 27.40 -49.05 4.11
N HIS A 132 26.12 -49.20 4.45
CA HIS A 132 25.04 -48.81 3.53
C HIS A 132 24.97 -47.31 3.30
N PHE A 133 25.36 -46.49 4.27
CA PHE A 133 25.42 -45.03 4.11
C PHE A 133 26.51 -44.63 3.11
N GLU A 134 27.70 -45.23 3.21
CA GLU A 134 28.78 -45.03 2.23
C GLU A 134 28.40 -45.51 0.82
N GLU A 135 27.66 -46.61 0.70
CA GLU A 135 27.14 -47.11 -0.59
C GLU A 135 26.06 -46.20 -1.21
N THR A 136 25.19 -45.61 -0.37
CA THR A 136 24.01 -44.87 -0.83
C THR A 136 24.30 -43.41 -1.16
N VAL A 137 25.17 -42.75 -0.39
CA VAL A 137 25.60 -41.37 -0.68
C VAL A 137 27.11 -41.27 -0.42
N PRO A 138 27.93 -41.44 -1.47
CA PRO A 138 29.37 -41.24 -1.35
C PRO A 138 29.64 -39.83 -0.83
N LEU A 139 30.45 -39.69 0.21
CA LEU A 139 30.80 -38.40 0.82
C LEU A 139 31.23 -37.37 -0.24
N ALA A 140 31.98 -37.80 -1.25
CA ALA A 140 32.41 -36.97 -2.38
C ALA A 140 31.23 -36.37 -3.18
N ARG A 141 30.13 -37.12 -3.37
CA ARG A 141 28.94 -36.63 -4.06
C ARG A 141 28.17 -35.64 -3.20
N PHE A 142 28.14 -35.85 -1.89
CA PHE A 142 27.54 -34.91 -0.95
C PHE A 142 28.31 -33.58 -0.93
N GLU A 143 29.64 -33.64 -0.83
CA GLU A 143 30.51 -32.45 -0.89
C GLU A 143 30.40 -31.70 -2.22
N GLU A 144 30.27 -32.42 -3.34
CA GLU A 144 30.02 -31.81 -4.65
C GLU A 144 28.69 -31.06 -4.68
N VAL A 145 27.61 -31.66 -4.18
CA VAL A 145 26.29 -31.02 -4.11
C VAL A 145 26.32 -29.81 -3.19
N LEU A 146 27.02 -29.88 -2.05
CA LEU A 146 27.21 -28.73 -1.17
C LEU A 146 27.91 -27.58 -1.88
N ARG A 147 28.99 -27.85 -2.61
CA ARG A 147 29.71 -26.82 -3.36
C ARG A 147 28.84 -26.18 -4.44
N GLN A 148 28.09 -26.99 -5.18
CA GLN A 148 27.15 -26.50 -6.18
C GLN A 148 26.04 -25.64 -5.57
N LEU A 149 25.55 -26.01 -4.38
CA LEU A 149 24.56 -25.24 -3.64
C LEU A 149 25.15 -23.89 -3.19
N GLU A 150 26.37 -23.86 -2.66
CA GLU A 150 27.06 -22.62 -2.28
C GLU A 150 27.28 -21.70 -3.49
N ASP A 151 27.76 -22.24 -4.61
CA ASP A 151 27.96 -21.47 -5.84
C ASP A 151 26.64 -20.91 -6.39
N SER A 152 25.58 -21.73 -6.38
CA SER A 152 24.24 -21.30 -6.80
C SER A 152 23.68 -20.22 -5.88
N THR A 153 23.87 -20.36 -4.56
CA THR A 153 23.43 -19.37 -3.57
C THR A 153 24.14 -18.03 -3.79
N ARG A 154 25.46 -18.06 -3.96
CA ARG A 154 26.26 -16.86 -4.23
C ARG A 154 25.87 -16.17 -5.53
N LEU A 155 25.55 -16.95 -6.57
CA LEU A 155 25.06 -16.39 -7.84
C LEU A 155 23.70 -15.73 -7.65
N ASN A 156 22.81 -16.36 -6.88
CA ASN A 156 21.48 -15.85 -6.63
C ASN A 156 21.51 -14.52 -5.85
N GLU A 157 22.37 -14.41 -4.84
CA GLU A 157 22.61 -13.16 -4.10
C GLU A 157 23.06 -12.04 -5.03
N LYS A 158 24.05 -12.30 -5.91
CA LYS A 158 24.52 -11.31 -6.89
C LYS A 158 23.42 -10.86 -7.84
N LEU A 159 22.63 -11.79 -8.36
CA LEU A 159 21.53 -11.46 -9.26
C LEU A 159 20.45 -10.66 -8.55
N GLN A 160 20.18 -10.96 -7.28
CA GLN A 160 19.23 -10.21 -6.46
C GLN A 160 19.70 -8.76 -6.23
N ASP A 161 20.99 -8.56 -5.96
CA ASP A 161 21.61 -7.23 -5.87
C ASP A 161 21.50 -6.47 -7.20
N GLU A 162 21.79 -7.13 -8.33
CA GLU A 162 21.67 -6.53 -9.66
C GLU A 162 20.22 -6.13 -9.99
N ILE A 163 19.25 -7.00 -9.71
CA ILE A 163 17.82 -6.73 -9.92
C ILE A 163 17.38 -5.52 -9.09
N THR A 164 17.80 -5.46 -7.83
CA THR A 164 17.51 -4.31 -6.95
C THR A 164 18.15 -3.03 -7.50
N GLY A 165 19.39 -3.12 -7.99
CA GLY A 165 20.07 -2.01 -8.65
C GLY A 165 19.36 -1.52 -9.91
N TYR A 166 18.84 -2.42 -10.74
CA TYR A 166 18.07 -2.06 -11.93
C TYR A 166 16.72 -1.45 -11.58
N ALA A 167 16.01 -1.98 -10.58
CA ALA A 167 14.74 -1.43 -10.10
C ALA A 167 14.91 0.03 -9.65
N ASN A 168 15.92 0.32 -8.81
CA ASN A 168 16.19 1.68 -8.36
C ASN A 168 16.51 2.66 -9.50
N ARG A 169 17.26 2.21 -10.51
CA ARG A 169 17.57 3.03 -11.71
C ARG A 169 16.33 3.27 -12.56
N TYR A 170 15.46 2.26 -12.65
CA TYR A 170 14.20 2.37 -13.37
C TYR A 170 13.26 3.37 -12.68
N ASP A 171 13.11 3.30 -11.36
CA ASP A 171 12.29 4.23 -10.58
C ASP A 171 12.79 5.67 -10.76
N LEU A 172 14.11 5.90 -10.66
CA LEU A 172 14.69 7.21 -10.91
C LEU A 172 14.43 7.71 -12.34
N LEU A 173 14.51 6.83 -13.34
CA LEU A 173 14.21 7.18 -14.72
C LEU A 173 12.71 7.51 -14.90
N GLN A 174 11.83 6.82 -14.19
CA GLN A 174 10.40 7.07 -14.20
C GLN A 174 10.10 8.46 -13.61
N ASP A 175 10.73 8.83 -12.50
CA ASP A 175 10.61 10.16 -11.90
C ASP A 175 11.08 11.26 -12.86
N HIS A 176 12.22 11.05 -13.54
CA HIS A 176 12.70 11.97 -14.57
C HIS A 176 11.73 12.10 -15.75
N CYS A 177 11.15 10.98 -16.22
CA CYS A 177 10.15 11.00 -17.29
C CYS A 177 8.88 11.75 -16.87
N ALA A 178 8.42 11.55 -15.63
CA ALA A 178 7.27 12.26 -15.08
C ALA A 178 7.53 13.78 -15.02
N ALA A 179 8.68 14.18 -14.49
CA ALA A 179 9.10 15.58 -14.46
C ALA A 179 9.16 16.21 -15.86
N LEU A 180 9.73 15.49 -16.84
CA LEU A 180 9.79 15.95 -18.23
C LEU A 180 8.40 16.14 -18.84
N ASN A 181 7.45 15.25 -18.55
CA ASN A 181 6.06 15.42 -18.98
C ASN A 181 5.44 16.68 -18.39
N THR A 182 5.65 16.95 -17.10
CA THR A 182 5.19 18.19 -16.45
C THR A 182 5.75 19.43 -17.13
N TYR A 183 7.07 19.48 -17.39
CA TYR A 183 7.67 20.62 -18.09
C TYR A 183 7.15 20.78 -19.52
N ARG A 184 6.98 19.66 -20.24
CA ARG A 184 6.42 19.67 -21.59
C ARG A 184 5.00 20.23 -21.59
N ASP A 185 4.15 19.79 -20.68
CA ASP A 185 2.75 20.18 -20.64
C ASP A 185 2.62 21.67 -20.29
N LEU A 186 3.41 22.16 -19.34
CA LEU A 186 3.53 23.59 -19.01
C LEU A 186 3.99 24.43 -20.21
N TYR A 187 5.01 23.96 -20.94
CA TYR A 187 5.50 24.62 -22.14
C TYR A 187 4.43 24.71 -23.24
N MET A 188 3.68 23.62 -23.45
CA MET A 188 2.60 23.58 -24.44
C MET A 188 1.48 24.55 -24.07
N VAL A 189 1.08 24.60 -22.80
CA VAL A 189 0.09 25.54 -22.29
C VAL A 189 0.55 26.99 -22.44
N GLN A 190 1.81 27.30 -22.11
CA GLN A 190 2.40 28.61 -22.30
C GLN A 190 2.38 29.04 -23.79
N CYS A 191 2.74 28.15 -24.70
CA CYS A 191 2.67 28.40 -26.14
C CYS A 191 1.21 28.64 -26.58
N GLY A 192 0.27 27.81 -26.13
CA GLY A 192 -1.16 27.95 -26.42
C GLY A 192 -1.72 29.30 -25.97
N TYR A 193 -1.42 29.72 -24.74
CA TYR A 193 -1.83 31.04 -24.24
C TYR A 193 -1.22 32.18 -25.06
N THR A 194 0.06 32.08 -25.41
CA THR A 194 0.74 33.09 -26.22
C THR A 194 0.08 33.23 -27.60
N LEU A 195 -0.19 32.11 -28.27
CA LEU A 195 -0.89 32.08 -29.55
C LEU A 195 -2.30 32.67 -29.46
N ARG A 196 -3.05 32.34 -28.39
CA ARG A 196 -4.40 32.89 -28.14
C ARG A 196 -4.39 34.41 -27.99
N VAL A 197 -3.41 34.95 -27.26
CA VAL A 197 -3.25 36.40 -27.08
C VAL A 197 -2.87 37.08 -28.40
N ILE A 198 -1.94 36.50 -29.17
CA ILE A 198 -1.55 37.03 -30.48
C ILE A 198 -2.78 37.09 -31.42
N GLY A 199 -3.57 36.01 -31.48
CA GLY A 199 -4.75 35.89 -32.33
C GLY A 199 -5.99 36.67 -31.87
N SER A 200 -6.00 37.19 -30.64
CA SER A 200 -7.10 38.02 -30.12
C SER A 200 -7.19 39.39 -30.83
N LYS A 201 -8.31 40.12 -30.70
CA LYS A 201 -8.40 41.52 -31.16
C LYS A 201 -7.82 42.46 -30.08
N GLY A 202 -7.01 43.44 -30.45
CA GLY A 202 -6.48 44.43 -29.49
C GLY A 202 -5.18 45.09 -29.95
N ASP A 203 -4.74 46.09 -29.19
CA ASP A 203 -3.51 46.85 -29.44
C ASP A 203 -2.24 45.95 -29.36
N PRO A 204 -1.36 45.97 -30.38
CA PRO A 204 -0.15 45.14 -30.39
C PRO A 204 0.78 45.35 -29.19
N ASN A 205 0.92 46.58 -28.68
CA ASN A 205 1.80 46.87 -27.56
C ASN A 205 1.25 46.31 -26.24
N GLN A 206 -0.07 46.40 -26.03
CA GLN A 206 -0.72 45.78 -24.87
C GLN A 206 -0.62 44.25 -24.88
N LYS A 207 -0.71 43.62 -26.06
CA LYS A 207 -0.50 42.17 -26.20
C LYS A 207 0.94 41.77 -25.87
N LEU A 208 1.91 42.53 -26.36
CA LEU A 208 3.32 42.29 -26.08
C LEU A 208 3.63 42.44 -24.57
N GLU A 209 3.07 43.46 -23.92
CA GLU A 209 3.17 43.65 -22.48
C GLU A 209 2.57 42.45 -21.71
N TYR A 210 1.39 41.98 -22.11
CA TYR A 210 0.75 40.81 -21.50
C TYR A 210 1.60 39.53 -21.65
N ILE A 211 2.11 39.26 -22.85
CA ILE A 211 2.97 38.10 -23.11
C ILE A 211 4.25 38.21 -22.27
N GLY A 212 4.85 39.39 -22.15
CA GLY A 212 6.02 39.62 -21.30
C GLY A 212 5.77 39.27 -19.82
N ILE A 213 4.61 39.68 -19.28
CA ILE A 213 4.20 39.33 -17.90
C ILE A 213 3.97 37.82 -17.76
N LEU A 214 3.30 37.21 -18.74
CA LEU A 214 3.04 35.77 -18.78
C LEU A 214 4.34 34.98 -18.72
N LEU A 215 5.29 35.27 -19.63
CA LEU A 215 6.59 34.62 -19.70
C LEU A 215 7.40 34.80 -18.42
N SER A 216 7.32 35.98 -17.79
CA SER A 216 8.00 36.26 -16.53
C SER A 216 7.42 35.46 -15.36
N ARG A 217 6.09 35.31 -15.30
CA ARG A 217 5.42 34.44 -14.32
C ARG A 217 5.88 32.99 -14.48
N TRP A 218 5.85 32.45 -15.70
CA TRP A 218 6.23 31.06 -15.95
C TRP A 218 7.70 30.77 -15.61
N ARG A 219 8.61 31.69 -15.97
CA ARG A 219 10.03 31.56 -15.60
C ARG A 219 10.22 31.51 -14.08
N LYS A 220 9.47 32.34 -13.35
CA LYS A 220 9.51 32.36 -11.88
C LYS A 220 8.97 31.05 -11.30
N LEU A 221 7.84 30.55 -11.80
CA LEU A 221 7.25 29.30 -11.33
C LEU A 221 8.21 28.11 -11.51
N ILE A 222 8.85 27.98 -12.68
CA ILE A 222 9.77 26.86 -12.95
C ILE A 222 11.00 26.89 -12.03
N ASN A 223 11.49 28.08 -11.67
CA ASN A 223 12.67 28.20 -10.82
C ASN A 223 12.37 28.08 -9.32
N ASP A 224 11.18 28.52 -8.90
CA ASP A 224 10.87 28.68 -7.47
C ASP A 224 10.05 27.53 -6.88
N LYS A 225 9.46 26.66 -7.72
CA LYS A 225 8.57 25.58 -7.26
C LYS A 225 9.10 24.17 -7.51
N PRO A 226 8.81 23.22 -6.61
CA PRO A 226 9.14 21.82 -6.81
C PRO A 226 8.27 21.19 -7.90
N VAL A 227 8.74 20.07 -8.47
CA VAL A 227 8.11 19.46 -9.66
C VAL A 227 6.72 18.90 -9.36
N GLU A 228 6.46 18.48 -8.14
CA GLU A 228 5.17 17.99 -7.68
C GLU A 228 4.11 19.10 -7.76
N GLU A 229 4.42 20.28 -7.21
CA GLU A 229 3.55 21.46 -7.32
C GLU A 229 3.40 21.94 -8.77
N LEU A 230 4.47 21.85 -9.58
CA LEU A 230 4.41 22.16 -11.00
C LEU A 230 3.45 21.23 -11.74
N THR A 231 3.34 19.97 -11.32
CA THR A 231 2.48 18.95 -11.94
C THR A 231 1.02 19.27 -11.69
N ASP A 232 0.64 19.57 -10.45
CA ASP A 232 -0.73 19.99 -10.12
C ASP A 232 -1.10 21.25 -10.91
N MET A 233 -0.23 22.25 -10.93
CA MET A 233 -0.45 23.47 -11.72
C MET A 233 -0.54 23.21 -13.22
N ALA A 234 0.22 22.25 -13.76
CA ALA A 234 0.15 21.89 -15.17
C ALA A 234 -1.24 21.37 -15.52
N THR A 235 -1.82 20.51 -14.67
CA THR A 235 -3.17 19.97 -14.87
C THR A 235 -4.24 21.08 -14.77
N GLU A 236 -4.13 21.98 -13.79
CA GLU A 236 -5.06 23.10 -13.64
C GLU A 236 -4.98 24.10 -14.81
N GLU A 237 -3.77 24.46 -15.23
CA GLU A 237 -3.55 25.42 -16.31
C GLU A 237 -3.91 24.80 -17.67
N LEU A 238 -3.76 23.49 -17.86
CA LEU A 238 -4.25 22.77 -19.03
C LEU A 238 -5.79 22.78 -19.08
N ALA A 239 -6.47 22.42 -17.98
CA ALA A 239 -7.92 22.48 -17.89
C ALA A 239 -8.45 23.90 -18.12
N ARG A 240 -7.78 24.91 -17.55
CA ARG A 240 -8.10 26.33 -17.79
C ARG A 240 -7.91 26.69 -19.26
N TYR A 241 -6.80 26.28 -19.87
CA TYR A 241 -6.54 26.55 -21.28
C TYR A 241 -7.62 25.95 -22.17
N GLU A 242 -8.02 24.71 -21.93
CA GLU A 242 -9.08 23.99 -22.65
C GLU A 242 -10.45 24.67 -22.50
N SER A 243 -10.75 25.22 -21.32
CA SER A 243 -11.98 26.00 -21.09
C SER A 243 -12.04 27.34 -21.86
N GLY A 244 -10.97 27.72 -22.56
CA GLY A 244 -10.89 28.99 -23.30
C GLY A 244 -10.48 30.20 -22.44
N ALA A 245 -10.38 30.04 -21.12
CA ALA A 245 -9.96 31.10 -20.22
C ALA A 245 -8.50 31.51 -20.45
N LEU A 246 -8.13 32.72 -20.05
CA LEU A 246 -6.75 33.20 -19.99
C LEU A 246 -6.23 33.15 -18.55
N PRO A 247 -4.91 33.07 -18.32
CA PRO A 247 -4.34 33.07 -16.98
C PRO A 247 -4.66 34.38 -16.25
N PRO A 248 -5.00 34.32 -14.95
CA PRO A 248 -5.13 35.52 -14.14
C PRO A 248 -3.73 36.13 -13.91
N LEU A 249 -3.42 37.22 -14.61
CA LEU A 249 -2.17 37.95 -14.45
C LEU A 249 -2.41 39.25 -13.68
N VAL A 250 -1.74 39.41 -12.54
CA VAL A 250 -1.66 40.70 -11.84
C VAL A 250 -0.66 41.57 -12.59
N ARG A 251 -1.10 42.70 -13.14
CA ARG A 251 -0.16 43.67 -13.72
C ARG A 251 0.68 44.26 -12.59
N PRO A 252 2.01 44.30 -12.70
CA PRO A 252 2.81 45.10 -11.78
C PRO A 252 2.34 46.56 -11.89
N ASN A 253 1.98 47.17 -10.76
CA ASN A 253 1.62 48.59 -10.68
C ASN A 253 2.73 49.40 -11.35
N LYS A 254 2.43 50.06 -12.48
CA LYS A 254 3.35 51.05 -13.04
C LYS A 254 3.51 52.15 -12.00
N PRO A 255 4.74 52.52 -11.59
CA PRO A 255 4.91 53.72 -10.80
C PRO A 255 4.33 54.89 -11.60
N LYS A 256 3.45 55.67 -10.96
CA LYS A 256 2.93 56.92 -11.53
C LYS A 256 4.15 57.70 -12.04
N LYS A 257 4.20 57.96 -13.34
CA LYS A 257 5.09 59.00 -13.87
C LYS A 257 4.72 60.27 -13.10
N SER A 258 5.61 60.71 -12.21
CA SER A 258 5.55 62.06 -11.66
C SER A 258 5.64 63.00 -12.85
N ALA A 259 4.55 63.72 -13.11
CA ALA A 259 4.63 64.94 -13.89
C ALA A 259 5.50 65.90 -13.08
N HIS A 260 6.75 66.08 -13.50
CA HIS A 260 7.52 67.29 -13.23
C HIS A 260 8.48 67.51 -14.38
N ASP A 261 8.20 68.63 -15.04
CA ASP A 261 9.04 69.56 -15.81
C ASP A 261 9.85 69.04 -17.03
#